data_AF-A0AAD9XQY4-F1
#
_entry.id   AF-A0AAD9XQY4-F1
#
_cell.length_a   1.000
_cell.length_b   1.000
_cell.length_c   1.000
_cell.angle_alpha   90.00
_cell.angle_beta   90.00
_cell.angle_gamma   90.00
#
_symmetry.space_group_name_H-M   'P 1'
#
loop_
_entity.id
_entity.type
_entity.pdbx_description
1 polymer ?
#
loop_
_entity_poly.entity_id
_entity_poly.type
_entity_poly.pdbx_seq_one_letter_code
_entity_poly.pdbx_strand_id
1 'polypeptide(L)'
;MRFLHQIDVFSVNVHHPLHRRGYAVFASGVLHCVFPRRAELGTGDSLVGFDLGTEEFRVVPELDYGDLEQDFVLDVGTLEGCLSAICNYARGVVDFWVMKEYGVKESWTKLF
;
A
#
# COMPACT_ATOMS: atom_id res chain seq x y z
N MET A 1 2.13 -22.49 -11.15
CA MET A 1 1.66 -21.81 -12.38
C MET A 1 0.34 -21.04 -12.20
N ARG A 2 -0.20 -20.89 -10.97
CA ARG A 2 -1.38 -20.02 -10.68
C ARG A 2 -1.00 -18.54 -10.49
N PHE A 3 0.27 -18.28 -10.15
CA PHE A 3 0.84 -16.96 -9.93
C PHE A 3 0.76 -16.01 -11.14
N LEU A 4 0.92 -16.53 -12.37
CA LEU A 4 0.89 -15.70 -13.59
C LEU A 4 -0.54 -15.34 -14.03
N HIS A 5 -1.48 -16.26 -13.88
CA HIS A 5 -2.86 -16.04 -14.32
C HIS A 5 -3.58 -14.94 -13.51
N GLN A 6 -3.24 -14.77 -12.23
CA GLN A 6 -3.86 -13.74 -11.41
C GLN A 6 -3.24 -12.35 -11.66
N ILE A 7 -1.93 -12.29 -11.96
CA ILE A 7 -1.26 -11.05 -12.40
C ILE A 7 -1.78 -10.60 -13.76
N ASP A 8 -2.07 -11.53 -14.68
CA ASP A 8 -2.62 -11.21 -16.01
C ASP A 8 -4.03 -10.59 -15.92
N VAL A 9 -4.87 -11.00 -14.96
CA VAL A 9 -6.19 -10.37 -14.74
C VAL A 9 -6.05 -8.90 -14.30
N PHE A 10 -4.95 -8.53 -13.65
CA PHE A 10 -4.65 -7.15 -13.24
C PHE A 10 -3.76 -6.37 -14.22
N SER A 11 -3.20 -7.01 -15.24
CA SER A 11 -2.20 -6.41 -16.14
C SER A 11 -2.72 -6.03 -17.52
N VAL A 12 -4.00 -6.25 -17.83
CA VAL A 12 -4.53 -5.83 -19.13
C VAL A 12 -4.79 -4.32 -19.13
N ASN A 13 -3.88 -3.61 -19.79
CA ASN A 13 -3.87 -2.19 -20.19
C ASN A 13 -3.35 -1.16 -19.18
N VAL A 14 -2.03 -0.94 -19.22
CA VAL A 14 -1.45 0.37 -18.94
C VAL A 14 -0.33 0.67 -19.94
N HIS A 15 -0.72 1.15 -21.12
CA HIS A 15 0.19 1.90 -21.99
C HIS A 15 0.17 3.37 -21.56
N HIS A 16 0.97 3.73 -20.56
CA HIS A 16 1.60 5.06 -20.47
C HIS A 16 2.80 5.04 -19.52
N PRO A 17 3.92 5.72 -19.88
CA PRO A 17 5.17 5.64 -19.15
C PRO A 17 5.12 6.56 -17.93
N LEU A 18 4.65 6.04 -16.80
CA LEU A 18 4.98 6.59 -15.48
C LEU A 18 5.77 5.51 -14.74
N HIS A 19 6.97 5.88 -14.34
CA HIS A 19 7.94 5.10 -13.60
C HIS A 19 7.30 3.99 -12.75
N ARG A 20 7.75 2.74 -12.97
CA ARG A 20 7.55 1.63 -12.02
C ARG A 20 7.88 2.12 -10.60
N ARG A 21 6.86 2.46 -9.78
CA ARG A 21 6.97 2.58 -8.31
C ARG A 21 6.80 1.21 -7.63
N GLY A 22 7.20 0.15 -8.34
CA GLY A 22 6.90 -1.24 -8.02
C GLY A 22 7.97 -1.90 -7.17
N TYR A 23 8.03 -1.56 -5.88
CA TYR A 23 8.72 -2.41 -4.92
C TYR A 23 7.71 -2.89 -3.89
N ALA A 24 7.38 -4.18 -3.97
CA ALA A 24 6.64 -4.82 -2.91
C ALA A 24 7.56 -4.93 -1.67
N VAL A 25 7.03 -4.62 -0.49
CA VAL A 25 7.79 -4.68 0.77
C VAL A 25 7.36 -5.90 1.57
N PHE A 26 8.34 -6.65 2.06
CA PHE A 26 8.08 -7.85 2.85
C PHE A 26 8.04 -7.53 4.34
N ALA A 27 6.91 -7.80 4.98
CA ALA A 27 6.75 -7.69 6.44
C ALA A 27 5.75 -8.76 6.91
N SER A 28 5.97 -9.33 8.09
CA SER A 28 5.02 -10.28 8.71
C SER A 28 4.57 -11.45 7.82
N GLY A 29 5.44 -11.95 6.94
CA GLY A 29 5.12 -13.05 6.02
C GLY A 29 4.36 -12.65 4.74
N VAL A 30 4.15 -11.35 4.53
CA VAL A 30 3.30 -10.82 3.46
C VAL A 30 4.09 -9.82 2.61
N LEU A 31 3.92 -9.89 1.28
CA LEU A 31 4.43 -8.91 0.31
C LEU A 31 3.39 -7.81 0.10
N HIS A 32 3.74 -6.57 0.40
CA HIS A 32 2.83 -5.43 0.34
C HIS A 32 3.14 -4.52 -0.83
N CYS A 33 2.13 -4.08 -1.56
CA CYS A 33 2.29 -3.10 -2.62
C CYS A 33 1.12 -2.10 -2.64
N VAL A 34 1.45 -0.90 -3.11
CA VAL A 34 0.46 0.17 -3.33
C VAL A 34 -0.10 0.04 -4.74
N PHE A 35 -1.42 -0.02 -4.84
CA PHE A 35 -2.14 0.06 -6.10
C PHE A 35 -2.79 1.43 -6.23
N PRO A 36 -2.41 2.24 -7.23
CA PRO A 36 -3.11 3.47 -7.52
C PRO A 36 -4.52 3.12 -7.98
N ARG A 37 -5.55 3.54 -7.21
CA ARG A 37 -6.93 3.46 -7.69
C ARG A 37 -7.18 4.61 -8.65
N ARG A 38 -8.01 4.37 -9.67
CA ARG A 38 -8.25 5.34 -10.74
C ARG A 38 -8.77 6.65 -10.15
N ALA A 39 -8.06 7.76 -10.40
CA ALA A 39 -8.45 9.11 -10.00
C ALA A 39 -9.88 9.48 -10.45
N GLU A 40 -10.34 8.89 -11.57
CA GLU A 40 -11.70 9.06 -12.11
C GLU A 40 -12.82 8.60 -11.17
N LEU A 41 -12.52 7.72 -10.22
CA LEU A 41 -13.48 7.18 -9.24
C LEU A 41 -13.41 7.89 -7.89
N GLY A 42 -12.59 8.94 -7.76
CA GLY A 42 -12.43 9.70 -6.51
C GLY A 42 -11.95 8.86 -5.32
N THR A 43 -11.24 7.76 -5.58
CA THR A 43 -10.79 6.83 -4.54
C THR A 43 -9.27 6.82 -4.47
N GLY A 44 -8.73 7.06 -3.27
CA GLY A 44 -7.29 7.04 -2.99
C GLY A 44 -6.63 5.67 -3.14
N ASP A 45 -5.30 5.67 -3.06
CA ASP A 45 -4.42 4.50 -3.17
C ASP A 45 -4.85 3.34 -2.26
N SER A 46 -4.71 2.09 -2.74
CA SER A 46 -4.95 0.87 -1.93
C SER A 46 -3.65 0.25 -1.49
N LEU A 47 -3.57 -0.19 -0.23
CA LEU A 47 -2.52 -1.09 0.22
C LEU A 47 -3.00 -2.55 0.19
N VAL A 48 -2.34 -3.37 -0.62
CA VAL A 48 -2.67 -4.79 -0.79
C VAL A 48 -1.47 -5.64 -0.36
N GLY A 49 -1.76 -6.75 0.30
CA GLY A 49 -0.78 -7.76 0.68
C GLY A 49 -1.00 -9.06 -0.09
N PHE A 50 0.08 -9.77 -0.42
CA PHE A 50 0.08 -11.16 -0.87
C PHE A 50 0.77 -12.02 0.18
N ASP A 51 0.01 -12.88 0.84
CA ASP A 51 0.48 -13.74 1.92
C ASP A 51 1.24 -14.94 1.34
N LEU A 52 2.52 -15.09 1.69
CA LEU A 52 3.37 -16.16 1.14
C LEU A 52 3.05 -17.52 1.77
N GLY A 53 2.42 -17.56 2.93
CA GLY A 53 2.05 -18.80 3.61
C GLY A 53 0.75 -19.38 3.06
N THR A 54 -0.25 -18.54 2.80
CA THR A 54 -1.54 -18.97 2.25
C THR A 54 -1.63 -18.86 0.73
N GLU A 55 -0.72 -18.13 0.09
CA GLU A 55 -0.77 -17.77 -1.34
C GLU A 55 -2.03 -16.97 -1.72
N GLU A 56 -2.54 -16.15 -0.81
CA GLU A 56 -3.77 -15.36 -1.01
C GLU A 56 -3.51 -13.85 -0.93
N PHE A 57 -4.32 -13.09 -1.69
CA PHE A 57 -4.35 -11.64 -1.58
C PHE A 57 -5.23 -11.21 -0.41
N ARG A 58 -4.76 -10.19 0.31
CA ARG A 58 -5.50 -9.56 1.38
C ARG A 58 -5.45 -8.04 1.27
N VAL A 59 -6.56 -7.40 1.58
CA VAL A 59 -6.59 -5.96 1.78
C VAL A 59 -5.95 -5.68 3.14
N VAL A 60 -4.98 -4.77 3.17
CA VAL A 60 -4.39 -4.30 4.43
C VAL A 60 -5.34 -3.26 5.05
N PRO A 61 -5.58 -3.31 6.36
CA PRO A 61 -6.39 -2.28 7.02
C PRO A 61 -5.90 -0.88 6.69
N GLU A 62 -6.81 -0.05 6.20
CA GLU A 62 -6.52 1.33 5.81
C GLU A 62 -6.10 2.16 7.02
N LEU A 63 -5.22 3.14 6.77
CA LEU A 63 -4.85 4.12 7.77
C LEU A 63 -6.02 5.07 8.04
N ASP A 64 -6.07 5.61 9.25
CA ASP A 64 -6.99 6.71 9.57
C ASP A 64 -6.32 8.04 9.21
N TYR A 65 -6.60 8.52 7.99
CA TYR A 65 -6.00 9.75 7.46
C TYR A 65 -6.64 11.03 8.04
N GLY A 66 -7.70 10.92 8.85
CA GLY A 66 -8.49 12.06 9.33
C GLY A 66 -9.23 12.79 8.19
N ASP A 67 -9.68 14.02 8.48
CA ASP A 67 -10.40 14.89 7.52
C ASP A 67 -9.48 15.52 6.44
N LEU A 68 -8.19 15.18 6.43
CA LEU A 68 -7.27 15.71 5.44
C LEU A 68 -7.55 15.08 4.08
N GLU A 69 -7.79 15.95 3.09
CA GLU A 69 -8.04 15.60 1.70
C GLU A 69 -7.02 14.55 1.21
N GLN A 70 -7.53 13.55 0.48
CA GLN A 70 -6.81 12.37 -0.07
C GLN A 70 -5.73 12.71 -1.12
N ASP A 71 -5.23 13.95 -1.13
CA ASP A 71 -4.24 14.46 -2.06
C ASP A 71 -2.81 14.18 -1.56
N PHE A 72 -2.49 12.91 -1.39
CA PHE A 72 -1.13 12.43 -1.13
C PHE A 72 -0.79 11.23 -2.00
N VAL A 73 0.51 11.01 -2.18
CA VAL A 73 1.03 9.76 -2.75
C VAL A 73 1.38 8.82 -1.61
N LEU A 74 0.81 7.61 -1.63
CA LEU A 74 1.13 6.57 -0.65
C LEU A 74 2.37 5.77 -1.11
N ASP A 75 3.38 5.72 -0.26
CA ASP A 75 4.49 4.78 -0.37
C ASP A 75 4.48 3.81 0.83
N VAL A 76 5.09 2.64 0.65
CA VAL A 76 5.21 1.63 1.70
C VAL A 76 6.66 1.20 1.93
N GLY A 77 6.93 0.82 3.18
CA GLY A 77 8.25 0.47 3.66
C GLY A 77 8.20 -0.54 4.80
N THR A 78 9.36 -0.73 5.41
CA THR A 78 9.46 -1.43 6.68
C THR A 78 10.30 -0.61 7.65
N LEU A 79 9.90 -0.58 8.91
CA LEU A 79 10.66 0.00 10.00
C LEU A 79 10.73 -1.01 11.14
N GLU A 80 11.94 -1.42 11.52
CA GLU A 80 12.17 -2.41 12.59
C GLU A 80 11.39 -3.73 12.38
N GLY A 81 11.17 -4.12 11.11
CA GLY A 81 10.41 -5.32 10.75
C GLY A 81 8.89 -5.14 10.74
N CYS A 82 8.37 -3.99 11.17
CA CYS A 82 6.97 -3.62 11.04
C CYS A 82 6.69 -3.01 9.65
N LEU A 83 5.48 -3.21 9.13
CA LEU A 83 5.00 -2.52 7.95
C LEU A 83 4.87 -1.01 8.23
N SER A 84 5.38 -0.18 7.32
CA SER A 84 5.25 1.27 7.41
C SER A 84 4.59 1.87 6.17
N ALA A 85 3.89 2.97 6.35
CA ALA A 85 3.27 3.75 5.29
C ALA A 85 3.75 5.21 5.36
N ILE A 86 3.99 5.80 4.19
CA ILE A 86 4.52 7.15 4.02
C ILE A 86 3.52 7.90 3.15
N CYS A 87 2.88 8.92 3.70
CA CYS A 87 1.92 9.75 2.96
C CYS A 87 2.63 11.04 2.55
N ASN A 88 2.93 11.19 1.26
CA ASN A 88 3.64 12.35 0.73
C ASN A 88 2.65 13.37 0.17
N TYR A 89 2.47 14.48 0.87
CA TYR A 89 1.56 15.56 0.45
C TYR A 89 2.27 16.55 -0.47
N ALA A 90 1.52 17.16 -1.40
CA ALA A 90 2.07 18.10 -2.39
C ALA A 90 2.82 19.31 -1.80
N ARG A 91 2.56 19.66 -0.53
CA ARG A 91 3.18 20.80 0.19
C ARG A 91 4.48 20.42 0.92
N GLY A 92 5.02 19.23 0.69
CA GLY A 92 6.23 18.75 1.38
C GLY A 92 6.00 18.30 2.81
N VAL A 93 4.73 18.16 3.22
CA VAL A 93 4.35 17.50 4.47
C VAL A 93 4.42 16.00 4.22
N VAL A 94 4.95 15.25 5.20
CA VAL A 94 5.02 13.79 5.14
C VAL A 94 4.50 13.25 6.46
N ASP A 95 3.49 12.39 6.38
CA ASP A 95 3.06 11.61 7.53
C ASP A 95 3.68 10.22 7.45
N PHE A 96 4.30 9.80 8.56
CA PHE A 96 4.94 8.49 8.65
C PHE A 96 4.23 7.61 9.68
N TRP A 97 3.78 6.44 9.22
CA TRP A 97 2.98 5.52 10.00
C TRP A 97 3.63 4.15 10.11
N VAL A 98 3.46 3.50 11.26
CA VAL A 98 3.92 2.13 11.51
C VAL A 98 2.80 1.27 12.07
N MET A 99 2.59 0.09 11.49
CA MET A 99 1.66 -0.92 12.00
C MET A 99 2.38 -1.77 13.04
N LYS A 100 2.16 -1.45 14.33
CA LYS A 100 2.85 -2.12 15.44
C LYS A 100 2.41 -3.58 15.60
N GLU A 101 1.15 -3.87 15.29
CA GLU A 101 0.60 -5.23 15.28
C GLU A 101 0.00 -5.52 13.91
N TYR A 102 0.57 -6.51 13.22
CA TYR A 102 0.21 -6.76 11.84
C TYR A 102 -1.27 -7.15 11.67
N GLY A 103 -1.98 -6.45 10.78
CA GLY A 103 -3.39 -6.69 10.49
C GLY A 103 -4.37 -6.03 11.48
N VAL A 104 -3.89 -5.33 12.52
CA VAL A 104 -4.74 -4.61 13.47
C VAL A 104 -4.76 -3.13 13.09
N LYS A 105 -5.94 -2.63 12.68
CA LYS A 105 -6.12 -1.25 12.19
C LYS A 105 -5.70 -0.22 13.24
N GLU A 106 -6.08 -0.45 14.50
CA GLU A 106 -5.84 0.44 15.63
C GLU A 106 -4.37 0.49 16.05
N SER A 107 -3.54 -0.43 15.52
CA SER A 107 -2.09 -0.46 15.82
C SER A 107 -1.28 0.49 14.93
N TRP A 108 -1.91 1.08 13.91
CA TRP A 108 -1.28 2.13 13.11
C TRP A 108 -0.95 3.32 14.01
N THR A 109 0.34 3.62 14.13
CA THR A 109 0.85 4.72 14.94
C THR A 109 1.59 5.70 14.05
N LYS A 110 1.18 6.97 14.06
CA LYS A 110 1.91 8.07 13.43
C LYS A 110 3.13 8.43 14.28
N LEU A 111 4.31 8.50 13.69
CA LEU A 111 5.56 8.76 14.42
C LEU A 111 5.96 10.22 14.50
N PHE A 112 5.59 11.04 13.50
CA PHE A 112 5.86 12.48 13.44
C PHE A 112 4.90 13.16 12.47
#